data_AF-A0A956SW14-F1
#
_entry.id   AF-A0A956SW14-F1
#
_cell.length_a   1.000
_cell.length_b   1.000
_cell.length_c   1.000
_cell.angle_alpha   90.00
_cell.angle_beta   90.00
_cell.angle_gamma   90.00
#
_symmetry.space_group_name_H-M   'P 1'
#
loop_
_entity.id
_entity.type
_entity.pdbx_description
1 polymer ?
#
loop_
_entity_poly.entity_id
_entity_poly.type
_entity_poly.pdbx_seq_one_letter_code
_entity_poly.pdbx_strand_id
1 'polypeptide(L)' 'MENLIRQVLKEIGEDPDREGLLKTPHRVAKAYDFLCAGYKQDAGEIIKGAIFEEEEHEEMIVVRDIELYSLCEHHMLPF' A
#
# COMPACT_ATOMS: atom_id res chain seq x y z
N MET A 1 -3.02 -15.63 -0.89
CA MET A 1 -2.30 -14.77 -1.86
C MET A 1 -1.11 -15.48 -2.48
N GLU A 2 -0.17 -16.05 -1.70
CA GLU A 2 1.04 -16.69 -2.26
C GLU A 2 0.75 -17.73 -3.36
N ASN A 3 -0.19 -18.65 -3.15
CA ASN A 3 -0.57 -19.65 -4.17
C ASN A 3 -1.06 -19.02 -5.48
N LEU A 4 -1.81 -17.90 -5.39
CA LEU A 4 -2.30 -17.16 -6.57
C LEU A 4 -1.14 -16.50 -7.31
N ILE A 5 -0.18 -15.89 -6.60
CA ILE A 5 1.00 -15.32 -7.23
C ILE A 5 1.85 -16.40 -7.90
N ARG A 6 2.01 -17.56 -7.25
CA ARG A 6 2.69 -18.70 -7.87
C ARG A 6 1.98 -19.15 -9.15
N GLN A 7 0.65 -19.12 -9.17
CA GLN A 7 -0.13 -19.40 -10.38
C GLN A 7 0.09 -18.33 -11.46
N VAL A 8 0.03 -17.04 -11.12
CA VAL A 8 0.31 -15.93 -12.05
C VAL A 8 1.68 -16.10 -12.71
N LEU A 9 2.72 -16.45 -11.95
CA LEU A 9 4.05 -16.72 -12.51
C LEU A 9 4.02 -17.82 -13.59
N LYS A 10 3.26 -18.90 -13.36
CA LYS A 10 3.10 -19.96 -14.37
C LYS A 10 2.35 -19.46 -15.61
N GLU A 11 1.27 -18.72 -15.42
CA GLU A 11 0.43 -18.21 -16.53
C GLU A 11 1.19 -17.22 -17.43
N ILE A 12 2.16 -16.48 -16.87
CA ILE A 12 3.02 -15.57 -17.66
C ILE A 12 4.25 -16.27 -18.25
N GLY A 13 4.36 -17.60 -18.13
CA GLY A 13 5.44 -18.40 -18.72
C GLY A 13 6.74 -18.47 -17.90
N GLU A 14 6.72 -18.04 -16.63
CA GLU A 14 7.86 -18.16 -15.73
C GLU A 14 7.89 -19.53 -15.02
N ASP A 15 9.10 -19.97 -14.64
CA ASP A 15 9.31 -21.14 -13.79
C ASP A 15 9.36 -20.71 -12.31
N PRO A 16 8.31 -20.98 -11.50
CA PRO A 16 8.30 -20.54 -10.11
C PRO A 16 9.30 -21.29 -9.20
N ASP A 17 9.92 -22.36 -9.69
CA ASP A 17 10.90 -23.16 -8.96
C ASP A 17 12.36 -22.75 -9.23
N ARG A 18 12.59 -21.78 -10.14
CA ARG A 18 13.91 -21.18 -10.32
C ARG A 18 14.35 -20.40 -9.08
N GLU A 19 15.65 -20.43 -8.78
CA GLU A 19 16.26 -19.87 -7.56
C GLU A 19 15.73 -18.46 -7.20
N GLY A 20 15.65 -17.56 -8.18
CA GLY A 20 15.19 -16.18 -7.98
C GLY A 20 13.69 -16.04 -7.63
N LEU A 21 12.84 -16.99 -8.02
CA LEU A 21 11.39 -16.92 -7.86
C LEU A 21 10.83 -17.73 -6.70
N LEU A 22 11.62 -18.62 -6.09
CA LEU A 22 11.17 -19.47 -4.97
C LEU A 22 10.45 -18.69 -3.87
N LYS A 23 10.96 -17.49 -3.54
CA LYS A 23 10.36 -16.59 -2.53
C LYS A 23 9.54 -15.44 -3.12
N THR A 24 9.41 -15.32 -4.43
CA THR A 24 8.61 -14.26 -5.07
C THR A 24 7.15 -14.30 -4.62
N PRO A 25 6.45 -15.45 -4.59
CA PRO A 25 5.08 -15.51 -4.11
C PRO A 25 4.87 -14.91 -2.72
N HIS A 26 5.78 -15.23 -1.78
CA HIS A 26 5.78 -14.69 -0.43
C HIS A 26 6.03 -13.17 -0.40
N ARG A 27 7.05 -12.70 -1.15
CA ARG A 27 7.40 -11.26 -1.22
C ARG A 27 6.25 -10.44 -1.79
N VAL A 28 5.62 -10.89 -2.87
CA VAL A 28 4.50 -10.19 -3.50
C VAL A 28 3.26 -10.20 -2.61
N ALA A 29 2.96 -11.31 -1.94
CA ALA A 29 1.86 -11.36 -0.97
C ALA A 29 2.05 -10.33 0.15
N LYS A 30 3.26 -10.27 0.74
CA LYS A 30 3.60 -9.24 1.74
C LYS A 30 3.53 -7.81 1.18
N ALA A 31 3.91 -7.60 -0.07
CA ALA A 31 3.80 -6.29 -0.70
C ALA A 31 2.34 -5.85 -0.79
N TYR A 32 1.42 -6.74 -1.20
CA TYR A 32 -0.02 -6.43 -1.20
C TYR A 32 -0.57 -6.18 0.21
N ASP A 33 -0.14 -6.95 1.21
CA ASP A 33 -0.55 -6.69 2.60
C ASP A 33 -0.16 -5.29 3.07
N PHE A 34 1.01 -4.79 2.63
CA PHE A 34 1.48 -3.45 2.95
C PHE A 34 0.76 -2.36 2.13
N LEU A 35 0.74 -2.50 0.79
CA LEU A 35 0.16 -1.52 -0.12
C LEU A 35 -1.34 -1.32 0.12
N CYS A 36 -2.04 -2.37 0.55
CA CYS A 36 -3.47 -2.34 0.86
C CYS A 36 -3.75 -2.24 2.36
N ALA A 37 -2.75 -1.92 3.20
CA ALA A 37 -2.92 -1.85 4.66
C ALA A 37 -3.95 -0.79 5.09
N GLY A 38 -4.11 0.28 4.29
CA GLY A 38 -5.05 1.37 4.55
C GLY A 38 -6.51 0.92 4.72
N TYR A 39 -6.93 -0.18 4.09
CA TYR A 39 -8.29 -0.73 4.26
C TYR A 39 -8.58 -1.23 5.68
N LYS A 40 -7.55 -1.50 6.48
CA LYS A 40 -7.66 -1.97 7.87
C LYS A 40 -7.39 -0.86 8.88
N GLN A 41 -7.15 0.37 8.42
CA GLN A 41 -6.88 1.52 9.26
C GLN A 41 -8.15 2.32 9.53
N ASP A 42 -8.20 2.96 10.69
CA ASP A 42 -9.28 3.88 11.07
C ASP A 42 -8.72 5.30 11.14
N ALA A 43 -9.23 6.19 10.29
CA ALA A 43 -8.77 7.58 10.23
C ALA A 43 -9.07 8.34 11.53
N GLY A 44 -10.17 8.04 12.21
CA GLY A 44 -10.51 8.63 13.49
C GLY A 44 -9.49 8.27 14.56
N GLU A 45 -9.12 6.99 14.68
CA GLU A 45 -8.06 6.56 15.59
C GLU A 45 -6.70 7.21 15.27
N ILE A 46 -6.37 7.40 13.99
CA ILE A 46 -5.11 8.05 13.58
C ILE A 46 -5.07 9.52 14.02
N ILE A 47 -6.19 10.23 13.96
CA ILE A 47 -6.26 11.67 14.28
C ILE A 47 -6.40 11.91 15.80
N LYS A 48 -6.81 10.88 16.58
CA LYS A 48 -6.98 11.02 18.03
C LYS A 48 -5.69 11.48 18.70
N GLY A 49 -5.80 12.60 19.43
CA GLY A 49 -4.71 13.19 20.20
C GLY A 49 -3.92 14.28 19.48
N ALA A 50 -4.24 14.58 18.22
CA ALA A 50 -3.59 15.64 17.43
C ALA A 50 -4.55 16.81 17.10
N ILE A 51 -5.61 16.98 17.89
CA ILE A 51 -6.57 18.09 17.77
C ILE A 51 -6.28 19.10 18.87
N PHE A 52 -6.05 20.36 18.49
CA PHE A 52 -5.71 21.45 19.38
C PHE A 52 -6.64 22.64 19.11
N GLU A 53 -7.11 23.27 20.18
CA GLU A 53 -7.81 24.55 20.08
C GLU A 53 -6.76 25.65 19.97
N GLU A 54 -6.89 26.52 18.96
CA GLU A 54 -6.11 27.75 18.85
C GLU A 54 -7.03 28.97 18.90
N GLU A 55 -6.71 29.91 19.78
CA GLU A 55 -7.57 31.07 20.07
C GLU A 55 -7.36 32.23 19.08
N GLU A 56 -6.20 32.30 18.40
CA GLU A 56 -5.77 33.50 17.65
C GLU A 56 -5.43 33.27 16.16
N HIS A 57 -5.71 32.10 15.59
CA HIS A 57 -5.31 31.80 14.20
C HIS A 57 -6.50 31.65 13.23
N GLU A 58 -6.80 32.74 12.50
CA GLU A 58 -7.87 32.78 11.48
C GLU A 58 -7.35 32.68 10.03
N GLU A 59 -6.05 32.44 9.84
CA GLU A 59 -5.39 32.41 8.53
C GLU A 59 -5.33 30.99 7.92
N MET A 60 -5.11 30.90 6.61
CA MET A 60 -5.02 29.62 5.90
C MET A 60 -3.72 28.88 6.23
N ILE A 61 -3.83 27.70 6.83
CA ILE A 61 -2.72 26.75 6.94
C ILE A 61 -2.65 25.90 5.67
N VAL A 62 -1.45 25.76 5.12
CA VAL A 62 -1.21 24.96 3.92
C VAL A 62 -0.06 23.99 4.16
N VAL A 63 -0.37 22.69 4.05
CA VAL A 63 0.64 21.62 3.97
C VAL A 63 0.72 21.16 2.52
N ARG A 64 1.92 21.21 1.92
CA ARG A 64 2.16 20.84 0.51
C ARG A 64 3.29 19.83 0.44
N ASP A 65 3.46 19.27 -0.76
CA ASP A 65 4.56 18.36 -1.11
C ASP A 65 4.58 17.08 -0.24
N ILE A 66 3.40 16.59 0.13
CA ILE A 66 3.25 15.29 0.78
C ILE A 66 3.44 14.22 -0.29
N GLU A 67 4.48 13.42 -0.13
CA GLU A 67 4.75 12.27 -0.99
C GLU A 67 3.64 11.21 -0.82
N LEU A 68 3.08 10.77 -1.94
CA LEU A 68 2.02 9.77 -1.99
C LEU A 68 2.45 8.63 -2.92
N TYR A 69 2.21 7.40 -2.47
CA TYR A 69 2.28 6.20 -3.28
C TYR A 69 0.94 5.49 -3.20
N SER A 70 0.36 5.12 -4.34
CA SER A 70 -0.89 4.36 -4.36
C SER A 70 -0.84 3.24 -5.41
N LEU A 71 -1.96 2.54 -5.57
CA LEU A 71 -2.13 1.47 -6.53
C LEU A 71 -3.39 1.72 -7.37
N CYS A 72 -3.24 1.77 -8.69
CA CYS A 72 -4.37 1.95 -9.60
C CYS A 72 -5.24 0.69 -9.60
N GLU A 73 -6.51 0.81 -9.24
CA GLU A 73 -7.45 -0.33 -9.17
C GLU A 73 -7.75 -0.99 -10.53
N HIS A 74 -7.59 -0.25 -11.63
CA HIS A 74 -7.87 -0.75 -12.98
C HIS A 74 -6.75 -1.64 -13.53
N HIS A 75 -5.51 -1.35 -13.14
CA HIS A 75 -4.30 -1.96 -13.74
C HIS A 75 -3.44 -2.70 -12.72
N MET A 76 -3.67 -2.48 -11.42
CA MET A 76 -2.83 -2.94 -10.32
C MET A 76 -1.36 -2.51 -10.48
N LEU A 77 -1.15 -1.27 -10.94
CA LEU A 77 0.16 -0.63 -11.08
C LEU A 77 0.27 0.63 -10.19
N PRO A 78 1.47 0.98 -9.70
CA PRO A 78 1.66 2.18 -8.89
C PRO A 78 1.36 3.49 -9.62
N PHE A 79 0.93 4.52 -8.89
CA PHE A 79 0.85 5.92 -9.33
C PHE A 79 1.09 6.87 -8.16
#